data_AF-A0A7E4UZ38-F1
#
_entry.id   AF-A0A7E4UZ38-F1
#
_cell.length_a   1.000
_cell.length_b   1.000
_cell.length_c   1.000
_cell.angle_alpha   90.00
_cell.angle_beta   90.00
_cell.angle_gamma   90.00
#
_symmetry.space_group_name_H-M   'P 1'
#
loop_
_entity.id
_entity.type
_entity.pdbx_description
1 polymer ?
#
loop_
_entity_poly.entity_id
_entity_poly.type
_entity_poly.pdbx_seq_one_letter_code
_entity_poly.pdbx_strand_id
1 'polypeptide(L)' 'MLFLNNNQLKQLPAKLFDSSKRLLYINLDDNKLKQLPKNLLSHKYLTYISVMNNELEKMDEEALQARLGASDDVTFEQ' A
#
# COMPACT_ATOMS: atom_id res chain seq x y z
N MET A 1 12.25 -0.12 -3.96
CA MET A 1 11.18 -1.13 -4.05
C MET A 1 11.17 -1.89 -2.72
N LEU A 2 10.02 -2.36 -2.27
CA LEU A 2 9.87 -3.14 -1.05
C LEU A 2 8.92 -4.32 -1.31
N PHE A 3 9.32 -5.52 -0.93
CA PHE A 3 8.54 -6.75 -1.11
C PHE A 3 8.30 -7.36 0.27
N LEU A 4 7.02 -7.46 0.64
CA LEU A 4 6.56 -8.03 1.91
C LEU A 4 5.45 -9.07 1.66
N ASN A 5 5.31 -9.52 0.42
CA ASN A 5 4.31 -10.49 0.02
C ASN A 5 4.49 -11.86 0.67
N ASN A 6 3.41 -12.65 0.72
CA ASN A 6 3.39 -14.02 1.24
C ASN A 6 3.83 -14.11 2.71
N ASN A 7 3.35 -13.16 3.51
CA ASN A 7 3.57 -13.14 4.95
C ASN A 7 2.23 -13.25 5.70
N GLN A 8 2.27 -13.08 7.02
CA GLN A 8 1.08 -13.09 7.87
C GLN A 8 0.91 -11.71 8.55
N LEU A 9 1.27 -10.64 7.83
CA LEU A 9 1.22 -9.29 8.38
C LEU A 9 -0.24 -8.88 8.57
N LYS A 10 -0.60 -8.59 9.82
CA LYS A 10 -1.93 -8.07 10.19
C LYS A 10 -2.00 -6.55 10.19
N GLN A 11 -0.85 -5.91 10.37
CA GLN A 11 -0.70 -4.47 10.41
C GLN A 11 0.71 -4.07 9.97
N LEU A 12 0.84 -2.87 9.41
CA LEU A 12 2.12 -2.23 9.17
C LEU A 12 2.36 -1.13 10.21
N PRO A 13 3.58 -0.95 10.72
CA PRO A 13 3.89 0.15 11.63
C PRO A 13 3.61 1.50 10.96
N ALA A 14 2.92 2.39 11.68
CA ALA A 14 2.53 3.71 11.15
C ALA A 14 3.71 4.59 10.72
N LYS A 15 4.94 4.31 11.18
CA LYS A 15 6.16 5.07 10.85
C LYS A 15 7.10 4.33 9.89
N LEU A 16 6.69 3.18 9.36
CA LEU A 16 7.56 2.33 8.54
C LEU A 16 8.11 3.06 7.30
N PHE A 17 7.33 4.01 6.76
CA PHE A 17 7.66 4.70 5.52
C PHE A 17 8.21 6.12 5.71
N ASP A 18 8.30 6.61 6.95
CA ASP A 18 8.72 7.99 7.24
C ASP A 18 10.17 8.27 6.80
N SER A 19 11.04 7.26 6.89
CA SER A 19 12.45 7.37 6.49
C SER A 19 12.71 7.01 5.02
N SER A 20 11.71 6.46 4.32
CA SER A 20 11.88 5.98 2.94
C SER A 20 11.74 7.13 1.95
N LYS A 21 12.84 7.78 1.58
CA LYS A 21 12.78 8.97 0.69
C LYS A 21 12.38 8.68 -0.76
N ARG A 22 12.44 7.42 -1.22
CA ARG A 22 12.17 7.02 -2.62
C ARG A 22 11.60 5.60 -2.74
N LEU A 23 10.56 5.30 -1.96
CA LEU A 23 9.79 4.08 -2.22
C LEU A 23 8.92 4.28 -3.46
N LEU A 24 9.30 3.63 -4.57
CA LEU A 24 8.56 3.66 -5.84
C LEU A 24 7.53 2.54 -5.95
N TYR A 25 7.87 1.36 -5.42
CA TYR A 25 7.08 0.14 -5.56
C TYR A 25 6.99 -0.54 -4.20
N ILE A 26 5.79 -1.00 -3.85
CA ILE A 26 5.56 -1.90 -2.73
C ILE A 26 4.65 -3.06 -3.13
N ASN A 27 5.01 -4.27 -2.71
CA ASN A 27 4.14 -5.44 -2.80
C ASN A 27 3.83 -5.96 -1.39
N LEU A 28 2.54 -6.02 -1.06
CA LEU A 28 1.96 -6.51 0.19
C LEU A 28 1.01 -7.70 -0.03
N ASP A 29 1.05 -8.32 -1.19
CA ASP A 29 0.16 -9.40 -1.59
C ASP A 29 0.21 -10.57 -0.60
N ASP A 30 -0.88 -11.33 -0.52
CA ASP A 30 -0.96 -12.55 0.30
C ASP A 30 -0.56 -12.29 1.76
N ASN A 31 -1.23 -11.32 2.39
CA ASN A 31 -1.09 -10.99 3.81
C ASN A 31 -2.46 -11.01 4.51
N LYS A 32 -2.56 -10.37 5.69
CA LYS A 32 -3.78 -10.28 6.50
C LYS A 32 -4.04 -8.83 6.92
N LEU A 33 -3.60 -7.87 6.11
CA LEU A 33 -3.73 -6.45 6.42
C LEU A 33 -5.20 -6.05 6.33
N LYS A 34 -5.67 -5.38 7.39
CA LYS A 34 -7.00 -4.78 7.41
C LYS A 34 -7.00 -3.30 7.07
N GLN A 35 -5.87 -2.65 7.32
CA GLN A 35 -5.70 -1.22 7.15
C GLN A 35 -4.32 -0.90 6.62
N LEU A 36 -4.21 0.16 5.83
CA LEU A 36 -2.94 0.69 5.37
C LEU A 36 -2.56 1.94 6.17
N PRO A 37 -1.27 2.12 6.50
CA PRO A 37 -0.86 3.30 7.24
C PRO A 37 -0.94 4.52 6.32
N LYS A 38 -1.50 5.64 6.84
CA LYS A 38 -1.73 6.87 6.06
C LYS A 38 -0.49 7.42 5.38
N ASN A 39 0.69 7.23 5.97
CA ASN A 39 1.96 7.66 5.38
C ASN A 39 2.35 6.87 4.12
N LEU A 40 1.89 5.63 3.97
CA LEU A 40 2.06 4.86 2.73
C LEU A 40 1.20 5.45 1.61
N LEU A 41 -0.04 5.81 1.95
CA LEU A 41 -0.98 6.43 1.01
C LEU A 41 -0.53 7.84 0.61
N SER A 42 0.07 8.61 1.51
CA SER A 42 0.62 9.94 1.20
C SER A 42 2.05 9.92 0.65
N HIS A 43 2.62 8.74 0.39
CA HIS A 43 4.00 8.61 -0.04
C HIS A 43 4.21 9.17 -1.46
N LYS A 44 4.81 10.34 -1.56
CA LYS A 44 4.94 11.16 -2.79
C LYS A 44 5.49 10.43 -4.02
N TYR A 45 6.43 9.52 -3.81
CA TYR A 45 7.13 8.85 -4.92
C TYR A 45 6.59 7.45 -5.21
N LEU A 46 5.57 6.99 -4.48
CA LEU A 46 5.06 5.63 -4.66
C LEU A 46 4.23 5.58 -5.95
N THR A 47 4.73 4.85 -6.94
CA THR A 47 4.13 4.67 -8.27
C THR A 47 3.48 3.31 -8.46
N TYR A 48 3.63 2.37 -7.52
CA TYR A 48 2.92 1.10 -7.56
C TYR A 48 2.71 0.54 -6.16
N ILE A 49 1.50 0.03 -5.92
CA ILE A 49 1.13 -0.68 -4.69
C ILE A 49 0.27 -1.89 -5.07
N SER A 50 0.69 -3.07 -4.62
CA SER A 50 -0.13 -4.28 -4.70
C SER A 50 -0.46 -4.76 -3.30
N VAL A 51 -1.73 -5.08 -3.09
CA VAL A 51 -2.32 -5.51 -1.80
C VAL A 51 -3.27 -6.68 -2.00
N MET A 52 -3.08 -7.45 -3.08
CA MET A 52 -3.90 -8.61 -3.44
C MET A 52 -4.03 -9.56 -2.25
N ASN A 53 -5.17 -10.24 -2.13
CA ASN A 53 -5.38 -11.27 -1.11
C ASN A 53 -5.09 -10.80 0.33
N ASN A 54 -5.49 -9.57 0.66
CA ASN A 54 -5.54 -9.04 2.03
C ASN A 54 -6.99 -8.96 2.54
N GLU A 55 -7.18 -8.40 3.73
CA GLU A 55 -8.48 -8.25 4.39
C GLU A 55 -8.85 -6.77 4.56
N LEU A 56 -8.51 -5.94 3.56
CA LEU A 56 -8.63 -4.49 3.65
C LEU A 56 -10.08 -4.06 3.87
N GLU A 57 -10.27 -3.13 4.80
CA GLU A 57 -11.57 -2.50 5.02
C GLU A 57 -11.91 -1.59 3.84
N LYS A 58 -13.21 -1.45 3.55
CA LYS A 58 -13.72 -0.63 2.44
C LYS A 58 -13.15 0.80 2.41
N MET A 59 -12.91 1.39 3.58
CA MET A 59 -12.32 2.73 3.69
C MET A 59 -10.90 2.80 3.11
N ASP A 60 -10.07 1.77 3.32
CA ASP A 60 -8.72 1.70 2.76
C ASP A 60 -8.75 1.40 1.26
N GLU A 61 -9.72 0.61 0.79
CA GLU A 61 -9.96 0.41 -0.64
C GLU A 61 -10.34 1.73 -1.33
N GLU A 62 -11.24 2.51 -0.74
CA GLU A 62 -11.63 3.83 -1.23
C GLU A 62 -10.44 4.80 -1.22
N ALA A 63 -9.61 4.78 -0.17
CA ALA A 63 -8.42 5.63 -0.09
C ALA A 63 -7.35 5.24 -1.13
N LEU A 64 -7.19 3.94 -1.41
CA LEU A 64 -6.36 3.44 -2.49
C LEU A 64 -6.92 3.92 -3.84
N GLN A 65 -8.20 3.70 -4.13
CA GLN A 65 -8.82 4.15 -5.37
C GLN A 65 -8.69 5.67 -5.55
N ALA A 66 -8.92 6.46 -4.51
CA ALA A 66 -8.79 7.92 -4.58
C ALA A 66 -7.36 8.37 -4.88
N ARG A 67 -6.36 7.68 -4.34
CA ARG A 67 -4.94 7.94 -4.61
C ARG A 67 -4.53 7.51 -6.02
N LEU A 68 -5.02 6.37 -6.47
CA LEU A 68 -4.64 5.73 -7.75
C LEU A 68 -5.36 6.39 -8.92
N GLY A 69 -6.65 6.72 -8.76
CA GLY A 69 -7.41 7.53 -9.72
C GLY A 69 -6.93 8.98 -9.85
N ALA A 70 -6.00 9.43 -9.01
CA ALA A 70 -5.38 10.75 -9.09
C ALA A 70 -4.00 10.74 -9.79
N SER A 71 -3.48 9.58 -10.19
CA SER A 71 -2.15 9.47 -10.78
C SER A 71 -2.14 8.46 -11.92
N ASP A 72 -1.92 8.95 -13.14
CA ASP A 72 -1.93 8.18 -14.39
C ASP A 72 -0.93 7.00 -14.43
N ASP A 73 0.03 6.95 -13.49
CA ASP A 73 1.13 6.00 -13.45
C ASP A 73 0.97 4.85 -12.42
N VAL A 74 -0.12 4.81 -11.64
CA VAL A 74 -0.24 3.87 -10.51
C VAL A 74 -1.28 2.79 -10.77
N THR A 75 -0.82 1.62 -11.22
CA THR A 75 -1.66 0.43 -11.43
C THR A 75 -2.12 -0.13 -10.08
N PHE A 76 -3.44 -0.29 -9.92
CA PHE A 76 -4.07 -1.03 -8.83
C PHE A 76 -4.42 -2.42 -9.35
N GLU A 77 -3.87 -3.46 -8.74
CA GLU A 77 -4.37 -4.82 -8.92
C GLU A 77 -5.00 -5.25 -7.59
N GLN A 78 -6.24 -5.75 -7.65
CA GLN A 78 -7.06 -6.19 -6.51
C GLN A 78 -7.48 -7.65 -6.65
#